data_AF-A0A485NB35-F1
#
_entry.id   AF-A0A485NB35-F1
#
_cell.length_a   1.000
_cell.length_b   1.000
_cell.length_c   1.000
_cell.angle_alpha   90.00
_cell.angle_beta   90.00
_cell.angle_gamma   90.00
#
_symmetry.space_group_name_H-M   'P 1'
#
loop_
_entity.id
_entity.type
_entity.pdbx_description
1 polymer ?
#
loop_
_entity_poly.entity_id
_entity_poly.type
_entity_poly.pdbx_seq_one_letter_code
_entity_poly.pdbx_strand_id
1 'polypeptide(L)'
;THENEHSVEMHLPYTGKAMESQEDEFTIIPILVGALSESKEQEFGKLFSKYPADPSNLFVVSSDFFHWSQRFCYSYYDESQEKIYRSIEYLDKMGMSIIDQLDTILAIT
;
A
#
# COMPACT_ATOMS: atom_id res chain seq x y z
N THR A 1 19.94 10.17 6.87
CA THR A 1 19.02 9.22 7.52
C THR A 1 17.83 8.85 6.64
N HIS A 2 17.51 9.61 5.59
CA HIS A 2 16.48 9.23 4.60
C HIS A 2 16.96 8.27 3.49
N GLU A 3 18.25 8.30 3.16
CA GLU A 3 18.88 7.53 2.05
C GLU A 3 18.76 5.99 2.13
N ASN A 4 18.30 5.44 3.27
CA ASN A 4 18.19 3.99 3.47
C ASN A 4 16.75 3.47 3.30
N GLU A 5 15.78 4.35 3.06
CA GLU A 5 14.37 4.01 2.88
C GLU A 5 13.97 4.21 1.42
N HIS A 6 13.47 3.16 0.78
CA HIS A 6 13.22 3.15 -0.66
C HIS A 6 11.74 3.10 -1.03
N SER A 7 10.84 2.84 -0.07
CA SER A 7 9.40 2.71 -0.34
C SER A 7 8.78 3.93 -1.02
N VAL A 8 9.23 5.14 -0.66
CA VAL A 8 8.80 6.39 -1.33
C VAL A 8 9.60 6.64 -2.61
N GLU A 9 10.92 6.45 -2.55
CA GLU A 9 11.85 6.72 -3.66
C GLU A 9 11.45 5.94 -4.92
N MET A 10 10.99 4.70 -4.77
CA MET A 10 10.60 3.85 -5.89
C MET A 10 9.45 4.40 -6.74
N HIS A 11 8.65 5.32 -6.21
CA HIS A 11 7.56 5.96 -6.97
C HIS A 11 8.03 7.16 -7.78
N LEU A 12 9.15 7.81 -7.40
CA LEU A 12 9.59 9.06 -8.04
C LEU A 12 9.81 8.93 -9.56
N PRO A 13 10.46 7.86 -10.09
CA PRO A 13 10.61 7.71 -11.54
C PRO A 13 9.28 7.51 -12.27
N TYR A 14 8.36 6.75 -11.66
CA TYR A 14 7.04 6.49 -12.25
C TYR A 14 6.16 7.74 -12.25
N THR A 15 6.12 8.47 -11.13
CA THR A 15 5.39 9.74 -11.02
C THR A 15 5.96 10.77 -11.99
N GLY A 16 7.29 10.94 -12.03
CA GLY A 16 7.95 11.85 -12.96
C GLY A 16 7.62 11.52 -14.42
N LYS A 17 7.58 10.24 -14.79
CA LYS A 17 7.20 9.84 -16.15
C LYS A 17 5.72 10.06 -16.44
N ALA A 18 4.84 9.78 -15.50
CA ALA A 18 3.39 9.98 -15.67
C ALA A 18 3.02 11.47 -15.80
N MET A 19 3.77 12.34 -15.12
CA MET A 19 3.53 13.79 -15.08
C MET A 19 4.46 14.60 -15.99
N GLU A 20 5.18 13.96 -16.91
CA GLU A 20 6.21 14.59 -17.76
C GLU A 20 5.68 15.82 -18.56
N SER A 21 4.41 15.80 -18.97
CA SER A 21 3.80 16.94 -19.69
C SER A 21 3.43 18.13 -18.79
N GLN A 22 3.57 17.97 -17.48
CA GLN A 22 3.12 18.89 -16.44
C GLN A 22 4.23 19.07 -15.39
N GLU A 23 5.51 18.91 -15.78
CA GLU A 23 6.64 18.81 -14.86
C GLU A 23 6.73 19.96 -13.84
N ASP A 24 6.37 21.18 -14.25
CA ASP A 24 6.38 22.39 -13.40
C ASP A 24 5.03 22.69 -12.72
N GLU A 25 4.00 21.86 -12.94
CA GLU A 25 2.61 22.11 -12.52
C GLU A 25 2.14 21.22 -11.35
N PHE A 26 3.02 20.36 -10.80
CA PHE A 26 2.67 19.49 -9.69
C PHE A 26 3.69 19.53 -8.56
N THR A 27 3.27 19.07 -7.38
CA THR A 27 4.14 18.91 -6.21
C THR A 27 3.96 17.52 -5.62
N ILE A 28 4.99 17.02 -4.94
CA ILE A 28 4.97 15.73 -4.25
C ILE A 28 5.07 15.99 -2.75
N ILE A 29 4.19 15.35 -1.97
CA ILE A 29 4.25 15.36 -0.51
C ILE A 29 4.64 13.95 -0.03
N PRO A 30 5.92 13.69 0.27
CA PRO A 30 6.35 12.37 0.73
C PRO A 30 5.91 12.16 2.20
N ILE A 31 5.22 11.05 2.45
CA ILE A 31 4.76 10.65 3.79
C ILE A 31 5.32 9.26 4.08
N LEU A 32 6.17 9.15 5.11
CA LEU A 32 6.66 7.87 5.59
C LEU A 32 5.74 7.35 6.69
N VAL A 33 5.14 6.18 6.47
CA VAL A 33 4.26 5.52 7.43
C VAL A 33 5.03 4.42 8.16
N GLY A 34 5.14 4.53 9.48
CA GLY A 34 5.75 3.49 10.33
C GLY A 34 4.74 2.45 10.79
N ALA A 35 5.12 1.65 11.79
CA ALA A 35 4.19 0.75 12.46
C ALA A 35 3.16 1.56 13.27
N LEU A 36 1.91 1.61 12.77
CA LEU A 36 0.81 2.29 13.43
C LEU A 36 -0.02 1.30 14.27
N SER A 37 -0.65 1.81 15.33
CA SER A 37 -1.77 1.10 15.96
C SER A 37 -3.06 1.41 15.20
N GLU A 38 -4.07 0.55 15.32
CA GLU A 38 -5.40 0.77 14.72
C GLU A 38 -5.96 2.17 15.05
N SER A 39 -5.82 2.61 16.31
CA SER A 39 -6.27 3.96 16.70
C SER A 39 -5.55 5.08 15.95
N LYS A 40 -4.26 4.87 15.63
CA LYS A 40 -3.45 5.83 14.86
C LYS A 40 -3.77 5.77 13.38
N GLU A 41 -4.07 4.59 12.83
CA GLU A 41 -4.57 4.45 11.46
C GLU A 41 -5.88 5.23 11.28
N GLN A 42 -6.82 5.10 12.21
CA GLN A 42 -8.08 5.87 12.19
C GLN A 42 -7.83 7.39 12.34
N GLU A 43 -6.94 7.80 13.24
CA GLU A 43 -6.58 9.20 13.46
C GLU A 43 -5.98 9.82 12.20
N PHE A 44 -4.99 9.17 11.59
CA PHE A 44 -4.35 9.63 10.36
C PHE A 44 -5.29 9.55 9.16
N GLY A 45 -6.11 8.49 9.06
CA GLY A 45 -7.14 8.38 8.04
C GLY A 45 -8.10 9.57 8.05
N LYS A 46 -8.57 9.97 9.24
CA LYS A 46 -9.41 11.17 9.41
C LYS A 46 -8.66 12.47 9.14
N LEU A 47 -7.38 12.55 9.49
CA LEU A 47 -6.54 13.73 9.21
C LEU A 47 -6.34 13.92 7.70
N PHE A 48 -6.10 12.83 6.97
CA PHE A 48 -5.82 12.84 5.54
C PHE A 48 -7.09 12.87 4.68
N SER A 49 -8.24 12.45 5.18
CA SER A 49 -9.48 12.30 4.38
C SER A 49 -9.92 13.55 3.60
N LYS A 50 -9.50 14.74 4.05
CA LYS A 50 -9.78 16.01 3.36
C LYS A 50 -9.00 16.20 2.05
N TYR A 51 -7.84 15.55 1.88
CA TYR A 51 -7.00 15.73 0.70
C TYR A 51 -7.44 14.89 -0.50
N PRO A 52 -7.78 13.58 -0.37
CA PRO A 52 -8.35 12.81 -1.48
C PRO A 52 -9.71 13.33 -1.97
N ALA A 53 -10.43 14.11 -1.15
CA ALA A 53 -11.69 14.74 -1.54
C ALA A 53 -11.49 15.89 -2.55
N ASP A 54 -10.28 16.44 -2.66
CA ASP A 54 -9.93 17.44 -3.66
C ASP A 54 -9.46 16.74 -4.94
N PRO A 55 -10.13 16.94 -6.09
CA PRO A 55 -9.80 16.26 -7.34
C PRO A 55 -8.44 16.65 -7.93
N SER A 56 -7.79 17.70 -7.41
CA SER A 56 -6.42 18.08 -7.80
C SER A 56 -5.34 17.22 -7.12
N ASN A 57 -5.70 16.43 -6.09
CA ASN A 57 -4.77 15.60 -5.36
C ASN A 57 -4.81 14.14 -5.84
N LEU A 58 -3.65 13.49 -5.81
CA LEU A 58 -3.49 12.06 -6.03
C LEU A 58 -2.77 11.43 -4.82
N PHE A 59 -3.29 10.31 -4.32
CA PHE A 59 -2.64 9.51 -3.29
C PHE A 59 -2.02 8.28 -3.92
N VAL A 60 -0.71 8.14 -3.79
CA VAL A 60 0.03 6.92 -4.15
C VAL A 60 0.33 6.17 -2.85
N VAL A 61 -0.30 5.01 -2.66
CA VAL A 61 -0.06 4.14 -1.51
C VAL A 61 0.93 3.06 -1.92
N SER A 62 2.10 3.06 -1.29
CA SER A 62 3.15 2.07 -1.55
C SER A 62 2.94 0.83 -0.69
N SER A 63 2.68 -0.32 -1.31
CA SER A 63 2.69 -1.61 -0.62
C SER A 63 3.11 -2.73 -1.57
N ASP A 64 3.98 -3.60 -1.08
CA ASP A 64 4.08 -4.95 -1.61
C ASP A 64 2.98 -5.81 -0.95
N PHE A 65 2.62 -6.91 -1.60
CA PHE A 65 1.71 -7.92 -1.06
C PHE A 65 2.52 -9.04 -0.38
N PHE A 66 2.14 -10.30 -0.55
CA PHE A 66 2.71 -11.40 0.23
C PHE A 66 4.22 -11.62 0.05
N HIS A 67 4.89 -11.77 1.19
CA HIS A 67 6.28 -12.26 1.27
C HIS A 67 6.31 -13.69 1.81
N TRP A 68 6.23 -14.67 0.91
CA TRP A 68 6.18 -16.08 1.28
C TRP A 68 7.56 -16.72 1.29
N SER A 69 8.08 -17.06 2.47
CA SER A 69 9.28 -17.89 2.68
C SER A 69 9.53 -18.11 4.17
N GLN A 70 10.23 -19.20 4.51
CA GLN A 70 10.82 -19.36 5.84
C GLN A 70 11.72 -18.19 6.24
N ARG A 71 12.37 -17.51 5.27
CA ARG A 71 13.17 -16.30 5.51
C ARG A 71 12.35 -15.15 6.10
N PHE A 72 11.06 -15.07 5.79
CA PHE A 72 10.13 -14.07 6.31
C PHE A 72 9.33 -14.58 7.51
N CYS A 73 9.69 -15.76 8.04
CA CYS A 73 8.94 -16.46 9.08
C CYS A 73 7.45 -16.67 8.72
N TYR A 74 7.14 -16.71 7.43
CA TYR A 74 5.78 -16.85 6.94
C TYR A 74 5.74 -17.82 5.75
N SER A 75 5.09 -18.96 5.97
CA SER A 75 4.97 -20.03 4.96
C SER A 75 3.60 -20.70 5.02
N TYR A 76 2.54 -19.94 5.29
CA TYR A 76 1.17 -20.46 5.26
C TYR A 76 0.88 -21.09 3.89
N TYR A 77 0.20 -22.22 3.90
CA TYR A 77 -0.17 -22.94 2.70
C TYR A 77 -1.54 -23.58 2.88
N ASP A 78 -2.48 -23.19 2.02
CA ASP A 78 -3.78 -23.83 1.88
C ASP A 78 -3.65 -25.01 0.91
N GLU A 79 -3.70 -26.23 1.45
CA GLU A 79 -3.60 -27.48 0.69
C GLU A 79 -4.69 -27.62 -0.38
N SER A 80 -5.84 -26.95 -0.20
CA SER A 80 -6.93 -26.99 -1.18
C SER A 80 -6.61 -26.26 -2.49
N GLN A 81 -5.59 -25.39 -2.49
CA GLN A 81 -5.14 -24.65 -3.67
C GLN A 81 -4.11 -25.43 -4.52
N GLU A 82 -3.77 -26.66 -4.13
CA GLU A 82 -2.85 -27.63 -4.77
C GLU A 82 -1.38 -27.20 -4.88
N LYS A 83 -1.10 -25.93 -5.20
CA LYS A 83 0.24 -25.38 -5.42
C LYS A 83 0.46 -24.16 -4.55
N ILE A 84 1.66 -24.02 -4.00
CA ILE A 84 2.04 -22.90 -3.12
C ILE A 84 1.69 -21.54 -3.74
N TYR A 85 2.07 -21.29 -5.01
CA TYR A 85 1.80 -20.01 -5.65
C TYR A 85 0.30 -19.73 -5.83
N ARG A 86 -0.55 -20.75 -5.93
CA ARG A 86 -2.01 -20.59 -5.96
C ARG A 86 -2.56 -20.24 -4.59
N SER A 87 -2.00 -20.82 -3.53
CA SER A 87 -2.34 -20.42 -2.16
C SER A 87 -1.94 -18.98 -1.87
N ILE A 88 -0.77 -18.54 -2.33
CA ILE A 88 -0.34 -17.14 -2.22
C ILE A 88 -1.28 -16.22 -3.01
N GLU A 89 -1.53 -16.55 -4.29
CA GLU A 89 -2.43 -15.78 -5.15
C GLU A 89 -3.84 -15.68 -4.55
N TYR A 90 -4.35 -16.76 -3.96
CA TYR A 90 -5.65 -16.78 -3.31
C TYR A 90 -5.70 -15.81 -2.12
N LEU A 91 -4.68 -15.82 -1.25
CA LEU A 91 -4.61 -14.92 -0.10
C LEU A 91 -4.45 -13.47 -0.51
N ASP A 92 -3.60 -13.18 -1.50
CA ASP A 92 -3.45 -11.82 -2.02
C ASP A 92 -4.78 -11.30 -2.58
N LYS A 93 -5.49 -12.13 -3.35
CA LYS A 93 -6.80 -11.78 -3.89
C LYS A 93 -7.85 -11.57 -2.81
N MET A 94 -7.79 -12.32 -1.71
CA MET A 94 -8.65 -12.06 -0.55
C MET A 94 -8.37 -10.66 0.02
N GLY A 95 -7.10 -10.32 0.28
CA GLY A 95 -6.74 -8.99 0.77
C GLY A 95 -7.17 -7.87 -0.18
N MET A 96 -6.92 -8.03 -1.49
CA MET A 96 -7.37 -7.09 -2.52
C MET A 96 -8.89 -6.92 -2.52
N SER A 97 -9.65 -8.00 -2.37
CA SER A 97 -11.12 -7.93 -2.32
C SER A 97 -11.63 -7.16 -1.12
N ILE A 98 -10.92 -7.16 0.02
CA ILE A 98 -11.30 -6.39 1.19
C ILE A 98 -11.02 -4.90 0.97
N ILE A 99 -9.89 -4.57 0.34
CA ILE A 99 -9.54 -3.20 -0.07
C ILE A 99 -10.61 -2.63 -1.02
N ASP A 100 -11.03 -3.41 -2.02
CA ASP A 100 -12.06 -3.01 -2.99
C ASP A 100 -13.43 -2.72 -2.34
N GLN A 101 -13.73 -3.35 -1.20
CA GLN A 101 -14.96 -3.13 -0.45
C GLN A 101 -14.95 -1.82 0.35
N LEU A 102 -13.79 -1.17 0.48
CA LEU A 102 -13.59 0.03 1.30
C LEU A 102 -13.99 -0.19 2.78
N ASP A 103 -13.92 -1.44 3.25
CA ASP A 103 -14.24 -1.81 4.63
C ASP A 103 -12.97 -1.91 5.47
N THR A 104 -12.73 -0.88 6.28
CA THR A 104 -11.57 -0.80 7.16
C THR A 104 -11.67 -1.71 8.39
N ILE A 105 -12.88 -2.13 8.79
CA ILE A 105 -13.07 -3.01 9.94
C ILE A 105 -12.62 -4.42 9.57
N LEU A 106 -13.00 -4.88 8.38
CA LEU A 106 -12.61 -6.20 7.87
C LEU A 106 -11.11 -6.28 7.49
N ALA A 107 -10.47 -5.14 7.20
CA ALA A 107 -9.05 -5.07 6.83
C ALA A 107 -8.08 -5.14 8.01
N ILE A 108 -8.56 -4.85 9.24
CA ILE A 108 -7.72 -4.73 10.45
C ILE A 108 -7.96 -5.89 11.44
N THR A 109 -9.04 -6.66 11.29
CA THR A 109 -9.33 -7.90 12.07
C THR A 109 -8.78 -9.15 11.43
#